data_AF-A0A835ANU5-F1
#
_entry.id   AF-A0A835ANU5-F1
#
_cell.length_a   1.000
_cell.length_b   1.000
_cell.length_c   1.000
_cell.angle_alpha   90.00
_cell.angle_beta   90.00
_cell.angle_gamma   90.00
#
_symmetry.space_group_name_H-M   'P 1'
#
loop_
_entity.id
_entity.type
_entity.pdbx_description
1 polymer ?
#
loop_
_entity_poly.entity_id
_entity_poly.type
_entity_poly.pdbx_seq_one_letter_code
_entity_poly.pdbx_strand_id
1 'polypeptide(L)'
;MSRIIADLQASLRDSEAVAMLSGDGGDAILAVQHDQAVLLNRAAFGRHIENAGEENRQWFQLGPEEVFFLCHALKCITVQSENKKQMGEAELWDLFTSTSEPFPEMYEAYQHLRLKNWVVKSGLQYGADFVAYRHHPALVHSEFAVIVVPEGKAFGGRCGRLQVWSDLLCALRASGSVAKTLLVLTISTKGCDLTSSDCLCQLIVHERTITRWIPQQCRELRDNPSREEANWDVQIQKPCREEASREEQEDTGEGIVFSYWGVILSFTIISALAYKLKF
;
A
#
# COMPACT_ATOMS: atom_id res chain seq x y z
N MET A 1 6.24 -15.76 -7.14
CA MET A 1 7.43 -15.48 -6.30
C MET A 1 8.67 -15.67 -7.17
N SER A 2 9.63 -14.75 -7.13
CA SER A 2 10.82 -14.81 -7.99
C SER A 2 11.78 -15.92 -7.57
N ARG A 3 12.59 -16.44 -8.51
CA ARG A 3 13.60 -17.48 -8.22
C ARG A 3 14.56 -17.06 -7.10
N ILE A 4 14.97 -15.79 -7.09
CA ILE A 4 15.89 -15.23 -6.08
C ILE A 4 15.28 -15.32 -4.68
N ILE A 5 13.98 -15.07 -4.53
CA ILE A 5 13.30 -15.15 -3.22
C ILE A 5 13.20 -16.62 -2.77
N ALA A 6 12.93 -17.55 -3.69
CA ALA A 6 12.89 -18.97 -3.37
C ALA A 6 14.27 -19.51 -2.94
N ASP A 7 15.33 -19.10 -3.64
CA ASP A 7 16.72 -19.46 -3.29
C ASP A 7 17.10 -18.87 -1.92
N LEU A 8 16.72 -17.62 -1.64
CA LEU A 8 16.91 -16.98 -0.34
C LEU A 8 16.15 -17.70 0.78
N GLN A 9 14.89 -18.05 0.53
CA GLN A 9 14.02 -18.73 1.49
C GLN A 9 14.61 -20.09 1.89
N ALA A 10 15.08 -20.88 0.92
CA ALA A 10 15.74 -22.16 1.18
C ALA A 10 17.02 -21.97 1.98
N SER A 11 17.90 -21.06 1.55
CA SER A 11 19.20 -20.82 2.19
C SER A 11 19.08 -20.34 3.64
N LEU A 12 18.12 -19.46 3.96
CA LEU A 12 17.91 -18.99 5.33
C LEU A 12 17.24 -20.05 6.22
N ARG A 13 16.38 -20.89 5.64
CA ARG A 13 15.74 -22.00 6.36
C ARG A 13 16.75 -23.07 6.76
N ASP A 14 17.65 -23.43 5.84
CA ASP A 14 18.66 -24.45 6.06
C ASP A 14 19.67 -24.04 7.14
N SER A 15 19.93 -22.74 7.32
CA SER A 15 20.84 -22.22 8.34
C SER A 15 20.18 -21.85 9.67
N GLU A 16 18.86 -22.04 9.81
CA GLU A 16 18.06 -21.58 10.95
C GLU A 16 18.35 -20.12 11.33
N ALA A 17 18.30 -19.21 10.34
CA ALA A 17 18.70 -17.83 10.53
C ALA A 17 17.87 -17.12 11.64
N VAL A 18 18.56 -16.37 12.50
CA VAL A 18 17.98 -15.69 13.66
C VAL A 18 18.12 -14.18 13.52
N ALA A 19 17.01 -13.46 13.56
CA ALA A 19 16.97 -12.00 13.69
C ALA A 19 16.84 -11.61 15.16
N MET A 20 17.67 -10.67 15.61
CA MET A 20 17.62 -10.10 16.96
C MET A 20 16.93 -8.74 16.92
N LEU A 21 15.86 -8.57 17.69
CA LEU A 21 15.18 -7.28 17.82
C LEU A 21 16.09 -6.27 18.50
N SER A 22 16.10 -5.04 17.99
CA SER A 22 16.89 -3.93 18.50
C SER A 22 15.96 -2.92 19.18
N GLY A 23 15.98 -2.88 20.51
CA GLY A 23 15.29 -1.86 21.30
C GLY A 23 13.77 -1.87 21.16
N ASP A 24 13.20 -0.71 21.44
CA ASP A 24 11.78 -0.37 21.39
C ASP A 24 11.32 0.05 19.99
N GLY A 25 12.16 0.00 18.95
CA GLY A 25 11.86 0.55 17.62
C GLY A 25 11.30 -0.45 16.60
N GLY A 26 11.15 -1.73 16.96
CA GLY A 26 10.67 -2.79 16.07
C GLY A 26 11.66 -3.21 14.96
N ASP A 27 12.77 -2.50 14.78
CA ASP A 27 13.85 -2.91 13.89
C ASP A 27 14.54 -4.18 14.41
N ALA A 28 15.02 -5.01 13.49
CA ALA A 28 15.81 -6.18 13.84
C ALA A 28 17.14 -6.23 13.08
N ILE A 29 18.13 -6.83 13.71
CA ILE A 29 19.44 -7.11 13.12
C ILE A 29 19.50 -8.60 12.80
N LEU A 30 19.76 -8.90 11.52
CA LEU A 30 19.97 -10.25 11.02
C LEU A 30 21.45 -10.46 10.69
N ALA A 31 22.06 -11.46 11.31
CA ALA A 31 23.41 -11.91 10.98
C ALA A 31 23.34 -13.04 9.94
N VAL A 32 24.08 -12.90 8.84
CA VAL A 32 24.09 -13.87 7.74
C VAL A 32 25.49 -14.21 7.27
N GLN A 33 25.60 -15.35 6.59
CA GLN A 33 26.80 -15.74 5.85
C GLN A 33 26.93 -14.95 4.54
N HIS A 34 28.10 -15.03 3.89
CA HIS A 34 28.38 -14.27 2.68
C HIS A 34 27.46 -14.61 1.49
N ASP A 35 27.17 -15.89 1.27
CA ASP A 35 26.25 -16.36 0.22
C ASP A 35 24.82 -15.86 0.44
N GLN A 36 24.34 -15.95 1.68
CA GLN A 36 23.05 -15.43 2.12
C GLN A 36 22.96 -13.91 1.97
N ALA A 37 24.04 -13.20 2.28
CA ALA A 37 24.11 -11.76 2.12
C ALA A 37 24.01 -11.34 0.65
N VAL A 38 24.62 -12.10 -0.28
CA VAL A 38 24.45 -11.88 -1.72
C VAL A 38 22.98 -12.06 -2.12
N LEU A 39 22.30 -13.07 -1.58
CA LEU A 39 20.87 -13.30 -1.86
C LEU A 39 19.98 -12.19 -1.26
N LEU A 40 20.24 -11.76 -0.02
CA LEU A 40 19.51 -10.66 0.63
C LEU A 40 19.67 -9.34 -0.14
N ASN A 41 20.89 -9.02 -0.56
CA ASN A 41 21.17 -7.86 -1.39
C ASN A 41 20.42 -7.95 -2.73
N ARG A 42 20.48 -9.10 -3.42
CA ARG A 42 19.77 -9.29 -4.70
C ARG A 42 18.25 -9.21 -4.58
N ALA A 43 17.69 -9.69 -3.48
CA ALA A 43 16.27 -9.57 -3.16
C ALA A 43 15.88 -8.20 -2.57
N ALA A 44 16.87 -7.35 -2.32
CA ALA A 44 16.74 -6.02 -1.74
C ALA A 44 15.95 -6.02 -0.41
N PHE A 45 16.27 -6.93 0.50
CA PHE A 45 15.80 -6.90 1.89
C PHE A 45 16.78 -6.13 2.77
N GLY A 46 16.26 -5.30 3.67
CA GLY A 46 17.05 -4.61 4.67
C GLY A 46 18.07 -3.62 4.13
N ARG A 47 18.94 -3.21 5.05
CA ARG A 47 20.11 -2.37 4.82
C ARG A 47 21.34 -3.05 5.40
N HIS A 48 22.37 -3.23 4.58
CA HIS A 48 23.65 -3.75 5.05
C HIS A 48 24.30 -2.76 6.04
N ILE A 49 24.82 -3.30 7.15
CA ILE A 49 25.56 -2.55 8.17
C ILE A 49 27.04 -2.91 8.01
N GLU A 50 27.86 -1.89 7.75
CA GLU A 50 29.31 -2.05 7.70
C GLU A 50 29.88 -2.14 9.11
N ASN A 51 30.32 -3.34 9.51
CA ASN A 51 30.98 -3.57 10.80
C ASN A 51 32.41 -4.11 10.57
N ALA A 52 33.37 -3.58 11.33
CA ALA A 52 34.79 -3.97 11.29
C ALA A 52 35.14 -5.20 12.16
N GLY A 53 34.14 -5.95 12.66
CA GLY A 53 34.29 -6.80 13.86
C GLY A 53 34.37 -8.32 13.67
N GLU A 54 33.91 -8.89 12.55
CA GLU A 54 33.98 -10.35 12.32
C GLU A 54 34.22 -10.63 10.83
N GLU A 55 35.30 -11.34 10.49
CA GLU A 55 35.76 -11.51 9.10
C GLU A 55 34.81 -12.33 8.20
N ASN A 56 33.74 -12.94 8.74
CA ASN A 56 32.91 -13.89 7.99
C ASN A 56 31.38 -13.74 8.17
N ARG A 57 30.91 -12.72 8.88
CA ARG A 57 29.47 -12.47 9.06
C ARG A 57 29.11 -11.06 8.61
N GLN A 58 28.03 -10.97 7.86
CA GLN A 58 27.46 -9.71 7.42
C GLN A 58 26.16 -9.43 8.16
N TRP A 59 25.94 -8.16 8.50
CA TRP A 59 24.84 -7.73 9.35
C TRP A 59 23.87 -6.89 8.51
N PHE A 60 22.58 -7.18 8.64
CA PHE A 60 21.51 -6.45 7.96
C PHE A 60 20.52 -5.90 8.97
N GLN A 61 20.22 -4.61 8.88
CA GLN A 61 19.08 -3.99 9.55
C GLN A 61 17.82 -4.24 8.72
N LEU A 62 16.77 -4.74 9.36
CA LEU A 62 15.47 -5.00 8.77
C LEU A 62 14.42 -4.16 9.49
N GLY A 63 13.53 -3.53 8.74
CA GLY A 63 12.36 -2.85 9.31
C GLY A 63 11.28 -3.86 9.77
N PRO A 64 10.30 -3.43 10.58
CA PRO A 64 9.30 -4.32 11.17
C PRO A 64 8.49 -5.08 10.11
N GLU A 65 8.11 -4.44 9.00
CA GLU A 65 7.38 -5.10 7.91
C GLU A 65 8.25 -6.14 7.19
N GLU A 66 9.55 -5.88 7.03
CA GLU A 66 10.48 -6.83 6.41
C GLU A 66 10.70 -8.05 7.31
N VAL A 67 10.89 -7.83 8.61
CA VAL A 67 11.05 -8.88 9.63
C VAL A 67 9.81 -9.76 9.67
N PHE A 68 8.64 -9.16 9.80
CA PHE A 68 7.39 -9.91 9.86
C PHE A 68 7.14 -10.66 8.56
N PHE A 69 7.45 -10.09 7.39
CA PHE A 69 7.32 -10.80 6.11
C PHE A 69 8.23 -12.03 5.99
N LEU A 70 9.49 -11.92 6.42
CA LEU A 70 10.43 -13.04 6.42
C LEU A 70 10.01 -14.15 7.39
N CYS A 71 9.40 -13.78 8.52
CA CYS A 71 8.92 -14.71 9.54
C CYS A 71 7.57 -15.36 9.17
N HIS A 72 6.54 -14.57 8.89
CA HIS A 72 5.17 -15.02 8.64
C HIS A 72 4.97 -15.53 7.20
N ALA A 73 5.29 -14.72 6.18
CA ALA A 73 4.99 -15.07 4.79
C ALA A 73 6.00 -16.05 4.19
N LEU A 74 7.30 -15.84 4.43
CA LEU A 74 8.37 -16.71 3.91
C LEU A 74 8.76 -17.84 4.86
N LYS A 75 8.51 -17.72 6.18
CA LYS A 75 8.84 -18.75 7.18
C LYS A 75 10.29 -19.23 7.02
N CYS A 76 11.21 -18.29 6.98
CA CYS A 76 12.63 -18.55 6.75
C CYS A 76 13.55 -18.00 7.84
N ILE A 77 13.04 -17.21 8.78
CA ILE A 77 13.81 -16.71 9.92
C ILE A 77 13.05 -16.94 11.23
N THR A 78 13.79 -17.02 12.33
CA THR A 78 13.24 -16.93 13.69
C THR A 78 13.62 -15.59 14.31
N VAL A 79 12.77 -15.05 15.19
CA VAL A 79 12.99 -13.75 15.83
C VAL A 79 13.25 -13.95 17.31
N GLN A 80 14.31 -13.32 17.83
CA GLN A 80 14.64 -13.30 19.24
C GLN A 80 14.52 -11.88 19.81
N SER A 81 13.95 -11.81 21.02
CA SER A 81 13.97 -10.60 21.85
C SER A 81 15.38 -10.38 22.44
N GLU A 82 15.63 -9.20 23.01
CA GLU A 82 16.89 -8.86 23.71
C GLU A 82 17.28 -9.88 24.78
N ASN A 83 16.29 -10.50 25.42
CA ASN A 83 16.47 -11.54 26.43
C ASN A 83 16.82 -12.92 25.84
N LYS A 84 17.12 -13.02 24.53
CA LYS A 84 17.34 -14.27 23.78
C LYS A 84 16.15 -15.24 23.80
N LYS A 85 14.96 -14.76 24.19
CA LYS A 85 13.72 -15.52 24.10
C LYS A 85 13.26 -15.51 22.65
N GLN A 86 13.00 -16.68 22.08
CA GLN A 86 12.33 -16.78 20.78
C GLN A 86 10.90 -16.26 20.90
N MET A 87 10.51 -15.38 19.97
CA MET A 87 9.17 -14.82 19.90
C MET A 87 8.32 -15.60 18.90
N GLY A 88 7.10 -15.91 19.30
CA GLY A 88 6.09 -16.46 18.38
C GLY A 88 5.55 -15.38 17.45
N GLU A 89 4.87 -15.80 16.38
CA GLU A 89 4.26 -14.88 15.41
C GLU A 89 3.25 -13.93 16.06
N ALA A 90 2.39 -14.45 16.96
CA ALA A 90 1.42 -13.65 17.68
C ALA A 90 2.09 -12.63 18.62
N GLU A 91 3.12 -13.04 19.37
CA GLU A 91 3.88 -12.13 20.24
C GLU A 91 4.55 -11.01 19.42
N LEU A 92 5.03 -11.33 18.22
CA LEU A 92 5.66 -10.38 17.32
C LEU A 92 4.65 -9.41 16.69
N TRP A 93 3.47 -9.91 16.32
CA TRP A 93 2.36 -9.08 15.85
C TRP A 93 1.91 -8.08 16.90
N ASP A 94 1.73 -8.52 18.14
CA ASP A 94 1.35 -7.67 19.27
C ASP A 94 2.44 -6.62 19.55
N LEU A 95 3.71 -7.02 19.50
CA LEU A 95 4.83 -6.11 19.65
C LEU A 95 4.78 -5.01 18.58
N PHE A 96 4.76 -5.37 17.29
CA PHE A 96 4.75 -4.37 16.22
C PHE A 96 3.50 -3.50 16.23
N THR A 97 2.33 -4.06 16.58
CA THR A 97 1.09 -3.29 16.68
C THR A 97 1.09 -2.33 17.88
N SER A 98 1.78 -2.67 18.97
CA SER A 98 1.89 -1.82 20.17
C SER A 98 2.98 -0.76 20.08
N THR A 99 4.05 -1.06 19.32
CA THR A 99 5.24 -0.23 19.23
C THR A 99 5.21 0.74 18.04
N SER A 100 4.60 0.34 16.93
CA SER A 100 4.73 1.05 15.64
C SER A 100 3.56 1.99 15.33
N GLU A 101 3.88 3.00 14.51
CA GLU A 101 2.95 3.63 13.56
C GLU A 101 2.13 2.57 12.78
N PRO A 102 0.93 2.90 12.25
CA PRO A 102 -0.07 2.03 11.59
C PRO A 102 0.36 0.64 11.04
N PHE A 103 0.82 -0.28 11.89
CA PHE A 103 1.53 -1.49 11.43
C PHE A 103 0.65 -2.45 10.61
N PRO A 104 -0.59 -2.79 11.03
CA PRO A 104 -1.40 -3.75 10.29
C PRO A 104 -1.63 -3.36 8.82
N GLU A 105 -2.01 -2.10 8.58
CA GLU A 105 -2.24 -1.59 7.22
C GLU A 105 -0.94 -1.43 6.41
N MET A 106 0.17 -1.05 7.07
CA MET A 106 1.46 -0.90 6.42
C MET A 106 2.06 -2.25 6.02
N TYR A 107 1.97 -3.25 6.91
CA TYR A 107 2.43 -4.60 6.63
C TYR A 107 1.59 -5.26 5.53
N GLU A 108 0.26 -5.12 5.54
CA GLU A 108 -0.58 -5.67 4.47
C GLU A 108 -0.21 -5.05 3.11
N ALA A 109 0.00 -3.73 3.05
CA ALA A 109 0.47 -3.05 1.85
C ALA A 109 1.85 -3.58 1.38
N TYR A 110 2.79 -3.76 2.31
CA TYR A 110 4.12 -4.30 2.03
C TYR A 110 4.05 -5.74 1.50
N GLN A 111 3.30 -6.62 2.18
CA GLN A 111 3.09 -8.01 1.78
C GLN A 111 2.47 -8.09 0.39
N HIS A 112 1.40 -7.32 0.14
CA HIS A 112 0.72 -7.28 -1.14
C HIS A 112 1.64 -6.89 -2.30
N LEU A 113 2.47 -5.86 -2.12
CA LEU A 113 3.47 -5.45 -3.10
C LEU A 113 4.55 -6.52 -3.33
N ARG A 114 5.07 -7.12 -2.25
CA ARG A 114 6.08 -8.20 -2.33
C ARG A 114 5.54 -9.45 -3.03
N LEU A 115 4.28 -9.82 -2.80
CA LEU A 115 3.63 -10.95 -3.47
C LEU A 115 3.48 -10.70 -4.99
N LYS A 116 3.28 -9.44 -5.38
CA LYS A 116 3.33 -9.00 -6.80
C LYS A 116 4.74 -8.89 -7.38
N ASN A 117 5.77 -9.27 -6.61
CA ASN A 117 7.19 -9.21 -6.94
C ASN A 117 7.73 -7.78 -7.15
N TRP A 118 7.14 -6.79 -6.49
CA TRP A 118 7.78 -5.48 -6.37
C TRP A 118 8.91 -5.54 -5.35
N VAL A 119 10.00 -4.82 -5.62
CA VAL A 119 10.96 -4.47 -4.57
C VAL A 119 10.42 -3.25 -3.86
N VAL A 120 10.18 -3.37 -2.55
CA VAL A 120 9.60 -2.32 -1.71
C VAL A 120 10.69 -1.74 -0.83
N LYS A 121 10.81 -0.41 -0.79
CA LYS A 121 11.71 0.33 0.11
C LYS A 121 10.97 1.50 0.75
N SER A 122 11.54 2.05 1.82
CA SER A 122 11.01 3.24 2.49
C SER A 122 10.81 4.40 1.51
N GLY A 123 9.61 4.98 1.52
CA GLY A 123 9.24 6.12 0.69
C GLY A 123 9.52 7.49 1.32
N LEU A 124 10.10 7.53 2.53
CA LEU A 124 10.21 8.73 3.36
C LEU A 124 10.85 9.91 2.63
N GLN A 125 11.88 9.66 1.82
CA GLN A 125 12.56 10.70 1.01
C GLN A 125 11.68 11.36 -0.06
N TYR A 126 10.56 10.73 -0.40
CA TYR A 126 9.63 11.18 -1.45
C TYR A 126 8.29 11.66 -0.88
N GLY A 127 8.16 11.75 0.45
CA GLY A 127 6.88 12.06 1.10
C GLY A 127 5.81 10.99 0.86
N ALA A 128 6.24 9.74 0.72
CA ALA A 128 5.40 8.57 0.53
C ALA A 128 5.74 7.52 1.59
N ASP A 129 4.88 6.51 1.76
CA ASP A 129 5.12 5.45 2.74
C ASP A 129 6.13 4.44 2.20
N PHE A 130 5.92 4.01 0.95
CA PHE A 130 6.85 3.15 0.24
C PHE A 130 7.20 3.70 -1.14
N VAL A 131 8.27 3.16 -1.71
CA VAL A 131 8.54 3.21 -3.14
C VAL A 131 8.68 1.80 -3.68
N ALA A 132 8.11 1.57 -4.85
CA ALA A 132 8.12 0.26 -5.51
C ALA A 132 9.01 0.29 -6.76
N TYR A 133 9.92 -0.67 -6.87
CA TYR A 133 10.81 -0.86 -8.00
C TYR A 133 10.49 -2.16 -8.72
N ARG A 134 10.55 -2.13 -10.05
CA ARG A 134 10.38 -3.32 -10.88
C ARG A 134 11.56 -4.29 -10.77
N HIS A 135 12.76 -3.74 -10.53
CA HIS A 135 14.02 -4.46 -10.37
C HIS A 135 14.83 -3.87 -9.21
N HIS A 136 16.07 -4.35 -9.02
CA HIS A 136 16.93 -3.91 -7.94
C HIS A 136 17.18 -2.38 -7.99
N PRO A 137 17.11 -1.64 -6.86
CA PRO A 137 17.24 -0.17 -6.83
C PRO A 137 18.56 0.39 -7.38
N ALA A 138 19.63 -0.42 -7.39
CA ALA A 138 20.90 -0.05 -8.01
C ALA A 138 20.86 -0.02 -9.54
N LEU A 139 19.83 -0.61 -10.17
CA LEU A 139 19.73 -0.76 -11.63
C LEU A 139 18.62 0.09 -12.24
N VAL A 140 17.55 0.35 -11.48
CA VAL A 140 16.37 1.06 -11.98
C VAL A 140 15.87 2.07 -10.96
N HIS A 141 15.19 3.10 -11.46
CA HIS A 141 14.42 4.01 -10.62
C HIS A 141 13.13 3.35 -10.15
N SER A 142 12.59 3.81 -9.01
CA SER A 142 11.27 3.37 -8.57
C SER A 142 10.20 3.91 -9.52
N GLU A 143 9.22 3.07 -9.78
CA GLU A 143 8.09 3.37 -10.67
C GLU A 143 6.97 4.06 -9.91
N PHE A 144 6.70 3.58 -8.69
CA PHE A 144 5.64 4.10 -7.84
C PHE A 144 6.18 4.78 -6.58
N ALA A 145 5.55 5.90 -6.24
CA ALA A 145 5.48 6.42 -4.89
C ALA A 145 4.16 5.94 -4.29
N VAL A 146 4.23 5.18 -3.19
CA VAL A 146 3.08 4.45 -2.63
C VAL A 146 2.58 5.15 -1.37
N ILE A 147 1.28 5.45 -1.33
CA ILE A 147 0.61 5.95 -0.13
C ILE A 147 -0.44 4.92 0.32
N VAL A 148 -0.34 4.50 1.56
CA VAL A 148 -1.24 3.57 2.24
C VAL A 148 -2.33 4.36 2.95
N VAL A 149 -3.58 4.06 2.61
CA VAL A 149 -4.77 4.73 3.14
C VAL A 149 -5.66 3.68 3.80
N PRO A 150 -5.67 3.58 5.13
CA PRO A 150 -6.62 2.71 5.82
C PRO A 150 -8.03 3.28 5.72
N GLU A 151 -9.01 2.40 5.53
CA GLU A 151 -10.43 2.73 5.43
C GLU A 151 -11.28 1.75 6.25
N GLY A 152 -12.19 2.29 7.05
CA GLY A 152 -13.15 1.53 7.85
C GLY A 152 -13.02 1.77 9.35
N LYS A 153 -14.05 1.39 10.09
CA LYS A 153 -14.17 1.70 11.52
C LYS A 153 -13.05 1.09 12.37
N ALA A 154 -12.52 -0.07 11.99
CA ALA A 154 -11.48 -0.78 12.73
C ALA A 154 -10.14 -0.01 12.79
N PHE A 155 -9.88 0.87 11.83
CA PHE A 155 -8.67 1.70 11.80
C PHE A 155 -8.81 3.00 12.60
N GLY A 156 -10.01 3.31 13.10
CA GLY A 156 -10.27 4.45 13.98
C GLY A 156 -9.73 5.78 13.42
N GLY A 157 -8.97 6.51 14.24
CA GLY A 157 -8.37 7.79 13.89
C GLY A 157 -7.20 7.72 12.90
N ARG A 158 -6.78 6.53 12.47
CA ARG A 158 -5.75 6.35 11.43
C ARG A 158 -6.32 6.54 10.03
N CYS A 159 -7.64 6.44 9.88
CA CYS A 159 -8.37 6.88 8.70
C CYS A 159 -8.25 8.40 8.53
N GLY A 160 -8.21 8.89 7.29
CA GLY A 160 -8.27 10.33 7.03
C GLY A 160 -7.24 10.86 6.04
N ARG A 161 -6.23 10.05 5.67
CA ARG A 161 -5.25 10.44 4.65
C ARG A 161 -5.90 10.56 3.28
N LEU A 162 -5.50 11.58 2.53
CA LEU A 162 -5.98 11.87 1.17
C LEU A 162 -7.51 12.10 1.06
N GLN A 163 -8.18 12.49 2.15
CA GLN A 163 -9.61 12.81 2.13
C GLN A 163 -9.92 14.17 1.53
N VAL A 164 -8.94 15.08 1.53
CA VAL A 164 -9.09 16.43 0.96
C VAL A 164 -8.25 16.55 -0.31
N TRP A 165 -8.77 17.29 -1.29
CA TRP A 165 -8.10 17.54 -2.57
C TRP A 165 -6.69 18.11 -2.42
N SER A 166 -6.44 18.95 -1.40
CA SER A 166 -5.11 19.50 -1.12
C SER A 166 -4.07 18.41 -0.89
N ASP A 167 -4.41 17.38 -0.13
CA ASP A 167 -3.47 16.32 0.24
C ASP A 167 -3.12 15.47 -0.98
N LEU A 168 -4.13 15.14 -1.80
CA LEU A 168 -3.93 14.45 -3.06
C LEU A 168 -3.07 15.27 -4.02
N LEU A 169 -3.33 16.57 -4.14
CA LEU A 169 -2.53 17.47 -4.98
C LEU A 169 -1.09 17.60 -4.49
N CYS A 170 -0.88 17.66 -3.18
CA CYS A 170 0.46 17.64 -2.57
C CYS A 170 1.20 16.34 -2.90
N ALA A 171 0.54 15.19 -2.75
CA ALA A 171 1.11 13.88 -3.09
C ALA A 171 1.45 13.76 -4.58
N LEU A 172 0.56 14.24 -5.46
CA LEU A 172 0.80 14.29 -6.91
C LEU A 172 1.95 15.23 -7.28
N ARG A 173 2.08 16.36 -6.58
CA ARG A 173 3.18 17.29 -6.79
C ARG A 173 4.52 16.68 -6.38
N ALA A 174 4.56 16.07 -5.20
CA ALA A 174 5.77 15.42 -4.67
C ALA A 174 6.22 14.27 -5.59
N SER A 175 5.33 13.32 -5.88
CA SER A 175 5.62 12.17 -6.76
C SER A 175 5.99 12.59 -8.19
N GLY A 176 5.23 13.53 -8.77
CA GLY A 176 5.47 14.03 -10.12
C GLY A 176 6.79 14.78 -10.28
N SER A 177 7.29 15.44 -9.22
CA SER A 177 8.58 16.16 -9.27
C SER A 177 9.79 15.25 -9.45
N VAL A 178 9.67 13.99 -9.01
CA VAL A 178 10.72 12.97 -9.08
C VAL A 178 10.38 11.85 -10.07
N ALA A 179 9.50 12.16 -11.03
CA ALA A 179 9.04 11.28 -12.11
C ALA A 179 8.49 9.92 -11.62
N LYS A 180 7.80 9.91 -10.48
CA LYS A 180 7.13 8.72 -9.93
C LYS A 180 5.64 8.80 -10.14
N THR A 181 5.03 7.66 -10.43
CA THR A 181 3.57 7.56 -10.48
C THR A 181 3.03 7.37 -9.06
N LEU A 182 1.98 8.11 -8.70
CA LEU A 182 1.35 7.93 -7.39
C LEU A 182 0.50 6.66 -7.40
N LEU A 183 0.82 5.72 -6.51
CA LEU A 183 0.03 4.53 -6.24
C LEU A 183 -0.61 4.66 -4.87
N VAL A 184 -1.94 4.68 -4.82
CA VAL A 184 -2.69 4.67 -3.56
C VAL A 184 -3.15 3.25 -3.30
N LEU A 185 -2.77 2.72 -2.13
CA LEU A 185 -3.23 1.43 -1.62
C LEU A 185 -4.25 1.68 -0.52
N THR A 186 -5.53 1.46 -0.82
CA THR A 186 -6.58 1.56 0.18
C THR A 186 -6.76 0.21 0.86
N ILE A 187 -6.53 0.18 2.18
CA ILE A 187 -6.64 -1.03 3.00
C ILE A 187 -7.97 -0.99 3.73
N SER A 188 -8.86 -1.92 3.41
CA SER A 188 -10.19 -2.02 4.03
C SER A 188 -10.34 -3.34 4.77
N THR A 189 -11.23 -3.38 5.76
CA THR A 189 -11.54 -4.56 6.56
C THR A 189 -13.02 -4.89 6.48
N LYS A 190 -13.37 -6.18 6.52
CA LYS A 190 -14.76 -6.66 6.59
C LYS A 190 -15.39 -6.55 7.99
N GLY A 191 -14.72 -5.91 8.94
CA GLY A 191 -15.24 -5.67 10.30
C GLY A 191 -14.49 -6.42 11.40
N CYS A 192 -13.19 -6.60 11.25
CA CYS A 192 -12.37 -7.41 12.17
C CYS A 192 -11.43 -6.56 13.01
N ASP A 193 -11.21 -7.00 14.24
CA ASP A 193 -10.27 -6.36 15.17
C ASP A 193 -8.83 -6.67 14.73
N LEU A 194 -7.99 -5.64 14.67
CA LEU A 194 -6.60 -5.71 14.18
C LEU A 194 -5.62 -6.24 15.24
N THR A 195 -6.14 -6.88 16.29
CA THR A 195 -5.37 -7.33 17.46
C THR A 195 -4.69 -8.68 17.23
N SER A 196 -5.12 -9.46 16.23
CA SER A 196 -4.52 -10.77 15.90
C SER A 196 -3.97 -10.78 14.47
N SER A 197 -2.91 -11.55 14.23
CA SER A 197 -2.35 -11.84 12.90
C SER A 197 -3.39 -12.41 11.92
N ASP A 198 -4.41 -13.11 12.43
CA ASP A 198 -5.48 -13.70 11.61
C ASP A 198 -6.29 -12.65 10.80
N CYS A 199 -6.26 -11.39 11.23
CA CYS A 199 -6.96 -10.29 10.55
C CYS A 199 -6.45 -10.07 9.12
N LEU A 200 -5.20 -10.46 8.81
CA LEU A 200 -4.61 -10.30 7.47
C LEU A 200 -5.43 -10.99 6.38
N CYS A 201 -6.03 -12.14 6.67
CA CYS A 201 -6.87 -12.86 5.70
C CYS A 201 -8.18 -12.12 5.38
N GLN A 202 -8.56 -11.14 6.19
CA GLN A 202 -9.82 -10.38 6.09
C GLN A 202 -9.60 -8.96 5.57
N LEU A 203 -8.34 -8.52 5.47
CA LEU A 203 -7.98 -7.26 4.84
C LEU A 203 -8.13 -7.36 3.32
N ILE A 204 -8.55 -6.26 2.71
CA ILE A 204 -8.68 -6.11 1.26
C ILE A 204 -7.88 -4.90 0.83
N VAL A 205 -6.99 -5.11 -0.14
CA VAL A 205 -6.19 -4.06 -0.77
C VAL A 205 -6.82 -3.62 -2.09
N HIS A 206 -7.21 -2.35 -2.17
CA HIS A 206 -7.63 -1.71 -3.42
C HIS A 206 -6.50 -0.84 -3.96
N GLU A 207 -6.04 -1.14 -5.17
CA GLU A 207 -5.00 -0.37 -5.85
C GLU A 207 -5.59 0.72 -6.72
N ARG A 208 -5.08 1.94 -6.62
CA ARG A 208 -5.44 3.05 -7.50
C ARG A 208 -4.19 3.78 -7.95
N THR A 209 -3.96 3.77 -9.26
CA THR A 209 -2.87 4.57 -9.85
C THR A 209 -3.41 5.93 -10.24
N ILE A 210 -2.80 6.99 -9.72
CA ILE A 210 -3.22 8.36 -10.00
C ILE A 210 -2.11 9.05 -10.78
N THR A 211 -2.42 9.37 -12.04
CA THR A 211 -1.52 10.11 -12.93
C THR A 211 -1.99 11.55 -13.07
N ARG A 212 -1.04 12.48 -13.24
CA ARG A 212 -1.35 13.86 -13.57
C ARG A 212 -2.18 13.93 -14.85
N TRP A 213 -3.27 14.66 -14.81
CA TRP A 213 -4.04 14.99 -16.00
C TRP A 213 -3.24 15.95 -16.90
N ILE A 214 -3.02 15.57 -18.15
CA ILE A 214 -2.30 16.38 -19.14
C ILE A 214 -3.31 16.83 -20.20
N PRO A 215 -3.67 18.14 -20.26
CA PRO A 215 -4.71 18.63 -21.18
C PRO A 215 -4.44 18.28 -22.64
N GLN A 216 -3.18 18.24 -23.06
CA GLN A 216 -2.75 17.93 -24.43
C GLN A 216 -3.20 16.52 -24.86
N GLN A 217 -2.98 15.51 -24.02
CA GLN A 217 -3.35 14.12 -24.31
C GLN A 217 -4.88 13.94 -24.44
N CYS A 218 -5.67 14.77 -23.75
CA CYS A 218 -7.13 14.74 -23.86
C CYS A 218 -7.67 15.39 -25.13
N ARG A 219 -6.95 16.34 -25.72
CA ARG A 219 -7.32 16.91 -27.03
C ARG A 219 -7.09 15.87 -28.12
N GLU A 220 -5.94 15.20 -28.09
CA GLU A 220 -5.55 14.19 -29.07
C GLU A 220 -6.44 12.92 -29.03
N LEU A 221 -6.96 12.52 -27.85
CA LEU A 221 -7.90 11.40 -27.72
C LEU A 221 -9.27 11.65 -28.37
N ARG A 222 -9.71 12.92 -28.49
CA ARG A 222 -10.99 13.25 -29.14
C ARG A 222 -10.93 13.15 -30.66
N ASP A 223 -9.72 13.21 -31.23
CA ASP A 223 -9.53 13.23 -32.68
C ASP A 223 -9.47 11.83 -33.31
N ASN A 224 -9.51 10.75 -32.51
CA ASN A 224 -9.54 9.36 -32.98
C ASN A 224 -10.58 8.50 -32.23
N PRO A 225 -11.88 8.62 -32.54
CA PRO A 225 -12.88 7.71 -32.00
C PRO A 225 -12.71 6.32 -32.63
N SER A 226 -12.27 5.34 -31.83
CA SER A 226 -12.41 3.92 -32.19
C SER A 226 -13.89 3.57 -32.33
N ARG A 227 -14.22 2.73 -33.34
CA ARG A 227 -15.58 2.40 -33.82
C ARG A 227 -16.61 1.94 -32.76
N GLU A 228 -16.21 1.70 -31.52
CA GLU A 228 -17.09 1.23 -30.44
C GLU A 228 -17.84 2.38 -29.72
N GLU A 229 -17.33 3.62 -29.74
CA GLU A 229 -17.96 4.75 -29.01
C GLU A 229 -19.19 5.32 -29.73
N ALA A 230 -19.33 5.13 -31.04
CA ALA A 230 -20.43 5.65 -31.84
C ALA A 230 -21.82 5.04 -31.48
N ASN A 231 -21.85 3.96 -30.68
CA ASN A 231 -23.11 3.30 -30.30
C ASN A 231 -23.73 3.88 -29.01
N TRP A 232 -22.94 4.54 -28.16
CA TRP A 232 -23.45 5.11 -26.89
C TRP A 232 -24.16 6.46 -27.09
N ASP A 233 -23.70 7.28 -28.05
CA ASP A 233 -24.24 8.62 -28.29
C ASP A 233 -25.66 8.60 -28.90
N VAL A 234 -26.03 7.54 -29.62
CA VAL A 234 -27.36 7.40 -30.21
C VAL A 234 -28.44 7.17 -29.14
N GLN A 235 -28.07 6.63 -27.98
CA GLN A 235 -29.04 6.23 -26.95
C GLN A 235 -29.39 7.35 -25.97
N ILE A 236 -28.59 8.44 -25.93
CA ILE A 236 -28.77 9.57 -25.00
C ILE A 236 -29.71 10.66 -25.57
N GLN A 237 -30.06 10.62 -26.87
CA GLN A 237 -30.88 11.65 -27.53
C GLN A 237 -32.38 11.34 -27.69
N LYS A 238 -33.04 10.74 -26.68
CA LYS A 238 -34.53 10.73 -26.63
C LYS A 238 -35.05 11.60 -25.47
N PRO A 239 -35.80 12.68 -25.72
CA PRO A 239 -36.40 13.49 -24.66
C PRO A 239 -37.74 12.87 -24.21
N CYS A 240 -37.87 12.52 -22.93
CA CYS A 240 -39.14 12.16 -22.32
C CYS A 240 -39.88 13.42 -21.85
N ARG A 241 -41.14 13.52 -22.28
CA ARG A 241 -42.11 14.57 -21.98
C ARG A 241 -42.87 14.24 -20.69
N GLU A 242 -43.27 15.29 -19.99
CA GLU A 242 -44.14 15.43 -18.80
C GLU A 242 -44.99 14.22 -18.35
N GLU A 243 -45.07 14.00 -17.03
CA GLU A 243 -46.34 14.08 -16.29
C GLU A 243 -46.09 14.14 -14.77
N ALA A 244 -46.78 15.08 -14.12
CA ALA A 244 -46.79 15.30 -12.68
C ALA A 244 -48.17 14.92 -12.12
N SER A 245 -48.21 14.09 -11.08
CA SER A 245 -49.36 14.02 -10.16
C SER A 245 -49.01 13.28 -8.86
N ARG A 246 -49.02 14.05 -7.76
CA ARG A 246 -49.47 13.78 -6.38
C ARG A 246 -49.63 12.32 -5.90
N GLU A 247 -49.08 12.03 -4.72
CA GLU A 247 -49.85 11.72 -3.49
C GLU A 247 -48.94 11.73 -2.25
N GLU A 248 -49.40 12.39 -1.18
CA GLU A 248 -48.80 12.47 0.15
C GLU A 248 -49.20 11.24 0.99
N GLN A 249 -48.28 10.70 1.80
CA GLN A 249 -48.64 10.17 3.12
C GLN A 249 -47.44 10.08 4.06
N GLU A 250 -47.58 10.69 5.24
CA GLU A 250 -46.66 10.68 6.37
C GLU A 250 -46.56 9.27 7.00
N ASP A 251 -45.35 8.87 7.41
CA ASP A 251 -45.17 7.99 8.57
C ASP A 251 -43.92 8.40 9.36
N THR A 252 -44.12 8.55 10.65
CA THR A 252 -43.16 9.02 11.66
C THR A 252 -42.19 7.92 12.05
N GLY A 253 -40.89 8.16 11.86
CA GLY A 253 -39.84 7.32 12.42
C GLY A 253 -38.50 8.05 12.38
N GLU A 254 -37.97 8.41 13.55
CA GLU A 254 -36.67 9.02 13.71
C GLU A 254 -35.57 8.14 13.11
N GLY A 255 -35.05 8.57 11.96
CA GLY A 255 -33.87 8.01 11.32
C GLY A 255 -33.18 9.14 10.58
N ILE A 256 -31.98 9.53 11.01
CA ILE A 256 -31.16 10.54 10.34
C ILE A 256 -30.69 9.94 9.01
N VAL A 257 -31.47 10.18 7.96
CA VAL A 257 -31.12 9.88 6.57
C VAL A 257 -30.33 11.07 6.02
N PHE A 258 -29.01 10.91 5.90
CA PHE A 258 -28.17 11.89 5.20
C PHE A 258 -28.54 11.88 3.70
N SER A 259 -29.15 12.97 3.25
CA SER A 259 -29.65 13.14 1.88
C SER A 259 -28.51 13.46 0.91
N TYR A 260 -28.18 12.48 0.04
CA TYR A 260 -27.20 12.62 -1.05
C TYR A 260 -27.69 13.49 -2.24
N TRP A 261 -28.87 14.10 -2.14
CA TRP A 261 -29.53 14.75 -3.28
C TRP A 261 -29.22 16.24 -3.44
N GLY A 262 -28.62 16.88 -2.42
CA GLY A 262 -28.14 18.27 -2.52
C GLY A 262 -26.85 18.45 -3.33
N VAL A 263 -26.13 17.35 -3.63
CA VAL A 263 -24.83 17.41 -4.31
C VAL A 263 -25.00 17.33 -5.84
N ILE A 264 -26.13 16.85 -6.36
CA ILE A 264 -26.30 16.58 -7.81
C ILE A 264 -26.71 17.84 -8.60
N LEU A 265 -27.21 18.90 -7.95
CA LEU A 265 -27.64 20.13 -8.64
C LEU A 265 -26.57 21.24 -8.69
N SER A 266 -25.39 21.03 -8.11
CA SER A 266 -24.20 21.85 -8.37
C SER A 266 -23.32 21.29 -9.51
N PHE A 267 -23.73 20.18 -10.14
CA PHE A 267 -22.96 19.47 -11.17
C PHE A 267 -23.00 20.06 -12.58
N THR A 268 -23.59 21.22 -12.81
CA THR A 268 -23.65 21.83 -14.15
C THR A 268 -22.71 23.02 -14.35
N ILE A 269 -21.97 23.48 -13.34
CA ILE A 269 -21.07 24.66 -13.50
C ILE A 269 -19.61 24.42 -13.06
N ILE A 270 -19.24 23.27 -12.49
CA ILE A 270 -17.83 22.95 -12.17
C ILE A 270 -17.39 21.65 -12.86
N SER A 271 -17.53 21.60 -14.18
CA SER A 271 -16.99 20.53 -15.04
C SER A 271 -15.63 20.91 -15.66
N ALA A 272 -14.70 21.41 -14.84
CA ALA A 272 -13.35 21.81 -15.28
C ALA A 272 -12.18 21.21 -14.47
N LEU A 273 -12.42 20.24 -13.60
CA LEU A 273 -11.37 19.44 -12.96
C LEU A 273 -11.73 17.95 -13.01
N ALA A 274 -11.44 17.29 -14.13
CA ALA A 274 -11.71 15.86 -14.30
C ALA A 274 -10.40 15.08 -14.35
N TYR A 275 -10.04 14.45 -13.23
CA TYR A 275 -8.94 13.49 -13.12
C TYR A 275 -9.33 12.17 -13.79
N LYS A 276 -8.36 11.49 -14.42
CA LYS A 276 -8.56 10.16 -14.98
C LYS A 276 -8.21 9.13 -13.90
N LEU A 277 -9.22 8.61 -13.21
CA LEU A 277 -9.10 7.43 -12.36
C LEU A 277 -9.05 6.21 -13.29
N LYS A 278 -7.97 5.43 -13.22
CA LYS A 278 -7.92 4.12 -13.87
C LYS A 278 -8.19 3.07 -12.79
N PHE A 279 -9.36 2.43 -12.89
CA PHE A 279 -9.74 1.26 -12.10
C PHE A 279 -9.08 0.00 -12.67
#